data_AF-A0A417YJX6-F1
#
_entry.id   AF-A0A417YJX6-F1
#
_cell.length_a   1.000
_cell.length_b   1.000
_cell.length_c   1.000
_cell.angle_alpha   90.00
_cell.angle_beta   90.00
_cell.angle_gamma   90.00
#
_symmetry.space_group_name_H-M   'P 1'
#
loop_
_entity.id
_entity.type
_entity.pdbx_description
1 polymer ?
#
loop_
_entity_poly.entity_id
_entity_poly.type
_entity_poly.pdbx_seq_one_letter_code
_entity_poly.pdbx_strand_id
1 'polypeptide(L)'
;MMANYEFTETSSRNITENDVELRVVSFRGTDQTSIPDEQLNVNGSFKMPLMEYFMAGAEGRLSEVIKEYVVKRLTSTEGAE
;
A
#
# COMPACT_ATOMS: atom_id res chain seq x y z
N MET A 1 -4.13 -20.22 -0.80
CA MET A 1 -3.69 -19.51 -2.02
C MET A 1 -3.82 -18.03 -1.72
N MET A 2 -2.79 -17.22 -1.94
CA MET A 2 -2.89 -15.77 -1.73
C MET A 2 -3.95 -15.23 -2.70
N ALA A 3 -4.99 -14.58 -2.16
CA ALA A 3 -5.98 -13.89 -2.98
C ALA A 3 -5.27 -12.87 -3.90
N ASN A 4 -5.75 -12.76 -5.14
CA ASN A 4 -5.20 -11.83 -6.12
C ASN A 4 -5.76 -10.43 -5.81
N TYR A 5 -5.15 -9.77 -4.83
CA TYR A 5 -5.45 -8.38 -4.54
C TYR A 5 -4.77 -7.46 -5.55
N GLU A 6 -5.57 -6.63 -6.20
CA GLU A 6 -5.08 -5.48 -6.95
C GLU A 6 -5.03 -4.27 -6.03
N PHE A 7 -3.85 -3.66 -5.91
CA PHE A 7 -3.63 -2.49 -5.06
C PHE A 7 -3.45 -1.24 -5.91
N THR A 8 -4.29 -0.24 -5.64
CA THR A 8 -4.31 1.02 -6.37
C THR A 8 -4.18 2.20 -5.41
N GLU A 9 -3.37 3.19 -5.78
CA GLU A 9 -3.34 4.47 -5.07
C GLU A 9 -4.70 5.17 -5.22
N THR A 10 -5.26 5.61 -4.10
CA THR A 10 -6.50 6.41 -4.09
C THR A 10 -6.23 7.89 -3.83
N SER A 11 -5.19 8.21 -3.08
CA SER A 11 -4.80 9.59 -2.78
C SER A 11 -3.38 9.63 -2.27
N SER A 12 -2.66 10.70 -2.56
CA SER A 12 -1.33 10.92 -2.01
C SER A 12 -1.10 12.39 -1.64
N ARG A 13 -0.42 12.63 -0.52
CA ARG A 13 -0.10 13.99 -0.04
C ARG A 13 1.31 14.08 0.52
N ASN A 14 1.95 15.24 0.35
CA ASN A 14 3.24 15.53 0.96
C ASN A 14 3.07 15.94 2.43
N ILE A 15 3.97 15.47 3.28
CA ILE A 15 4.13 15.93 4.66
C ILE A 15 5.62 16.14 4.94
N THR A 16 5.91 17.01 5.91
CA THR A 16 7.25 17.15 6.47
C THR A 16 7.19 16.64 7.90
N GLU A 17 8.03 15.64 8.24
CA GLU A 17 8.08 15.04 9.57
C GLU A 17 9.55 14.88 9.96
N ASN A 18 9.95 15.45 11.11
CA ASN A 18 11.35 15.46 11.57
C ASN A 18 12.36 15.98 10.52
N ASP A 19 12.03 17.06 9.82
CA ASP A 19 12.85 17.66 8.75
C ASP A 19 13.03 16.77 7.49
N VAL A 20 12.26 15.67 7.39
CA VAL A 20 12.27 14.78 6.23
C VAL A 20 10.97 14.95 5.43
N GLU A 21 11.10 15.09 4.11
CA GLU A 21 9.97 15.10 3.18
C GLU A 21 9.45 13.68 2.92
N LEU A 22 8.22 13.42 3.33
CA LEU A 22 7.54 12.15 3.17
C LEU A 22 6.29 12.31 2.30
N ARG A 23 5.95 11.25 1.57
CA ARG A 23 4.65 11.09 0.91
C ARG A 23 3.79 10.15 1.74
N VAL A 24 2.60 10.62 2.10
CA VAL A 24 1.53 9.77 2.61
C VAL A 24 0.79 9.23 1.40
N VAL A 25 0.76 7.91 1.25
CA VAL A 25 0.09 7.20 0.16
C VAL A 25 -1.08 6.43 0.74
N SER A 26 -2.29 6.77 0.31
CA SER A 26 -3.51 6.04 0.60
C SER A 26 -3.80 5.06 -0.52
N PHE A 27 -4.17 3.84 -0.17
CA PHE A 27 -4.40 2.77 -1.12
C PHE A 27 -5.69 2.02 -0.82
N ARG A 28 -6.19 1.37 -1.87
CA ARG A 28 -7.26 0.38 -1.80
C ARG A 28 -6.79 -0.89 -2.48
N GLY A 29 -6.84 -1.99 -1.76
CA GLY A 29 -6.73 -3.35 -2.24
C GLY A 29 -8.12 -3.91 -2.49
N THR A 30 -8.39 -4.37 -3.70
CA THR A 30 -9.64 -5.05 -4.03
C THR A 30 -9.31 -6.47 -4.43
N ASP A 31 -10.00 -7.42 -3.80
CA ASP A 31 -9.92 -8.82 -4.19
C ASP A 31 -10.53 -9.01 -5.59
N GLN A 32 -9.76 -9.60 -6.50
CA GLN A 32 -10.19 -9.88 -7.88
C GLN A 32 -10.85 -11.26 -8.03
N THR A 33 -11.15 -11.97 -6.93
CA THR A 33 -11.78 -13.28 -7.02
C THR A 33 -13.20 -13.11 -7.55
N SER A 34 -13.58 -13.90 -8.55
CA SER A 34 -14.89 -13.80 -9.24
C SER A 34 -16.10 -14.21 -8.38
N ILE A 35 -15.99 -14.18 -7.05
CA ILE A 35 -17.08 -14.51 -6.13
C ILE A 35 -17.88 -13.21 -5.91
N PRO A 36 -19.11 -13.12 -6.42
CA PRO A 36 -19.85 -11.85 -6.51
C PRO A 36 -20.25 -11.23 -5.16
N ASP A 37 -20.10 -11.95 -4.04
CA ASP A 37 -20.58 -11.52 -2.70
C ASP A 37 -19.46 -11.32 -1.66
N GLU A 38 -18.20 -11.63 -1.99
CA GLU A 38 -17.06 -11.57 -1.05
C GLU A 38 -15.91 -10.69 -1.57
N GLN A 39 -16.23 -9.51 -2.11
CA GLN A 39 -15.18 -8.53 -2.44
C GLN A 39 -14.58 -7.94 -1.15
N LEU A 40 -13.53 -8.58 -0.62
CA LEU A 40 -12.77 -8.04 0.49
C LEU A 40 -12.02 -6.79 0.01
N ASN A 41 -12.38 -5.65 0.58
CA ASN A 41 -11.73 -4.37 0.31
C ASN A 41 -10.80 -4.02 1.47
N VAL A 42 -9.51 -3.89 1.17
CA VAL A 42 -8.48 -3.48 2.13
C VAL A 42 -8.12 -2.02 1.88
N ASN A 43 -8.54 -1.12 2.76
CA ASN A 43 -8.13 0.28 2.67
C ASN A 43 -7.03 0.57 3.68
N GLY A 44 -6.06 1.40 3.30
CA GLY A 44 -4.97 1.77 4.20
C GLY A 44 -4.20 2.98 3.75
N SER A 45 -3.27 3.39 4.59
CA SER A 45 -2.26 4.39 4.22
C SER A 45 -0.91 4.04 4.83
N PHE A 46 0.14 4.52 4.17
CA PHE A 46 1.51 4.44 4.65
C PHE A 46 2.27 5.72 4.33
N LYS A 47 3.40 5.89 5.02
CA LYS A 47 4.34 6.97 4.77
C LYS A 47 5.58 6.37 4.12
N MET A 48 6.11 7.04 3.11
CA MET A 48 7.40 6.70 2.53
C MET A 48 8.16 7.98 2.16
N PRO A 49 9.49 7.93 2.06
CA PRO A 49 10.29 9.05 1.56
C PRO A 49 9.79 9.54 0.19
N LEU A 50 9.71 10.86 0.02
CA LEU A 50 9.18 11.47 -1.19
C LEU A 50 9.92 11.00 -2.46
N MET A 51 11.25 10.88 -2.37
CA MET A 51 12.09 10.43 -3.47
C MET A 51 11.78 8.99 -3.88
N GLU A 52 11.63 8.08 -2.90
CA GLU A 52 11.31 6.67 -3.16
C GLU A 52 9.92 6.52 -3.80
N TYR A 53 8.95 7.34 -3.37
CA TYR A 53 7.62 7.39 -3.99
C TYR A 53 7.70 7.75 -5.47
N PHE A 54 8.46 8.81 -5.81
CA PHE A 54 8.61 9.24 -7.20
C PHE A 54 9.33 8.21 -8.06
N MET A 55 10.37 7.56 -7.54
CA MET A 55 11.07 6.48 -8.27
C MET A 55 10.14 5.30 -8.53
N ALA A 56 9.40 4.84 -7.50
CA ALA A 56 8.44 3.75 -7.65
C ALA A 56 7.32 4.07 -8.66
N GLY A 57 6.85 5.32 -8.68
CA GLY A 57 5.90 5.79 -9.68
C GLY A 57 6.48 5.81 -11.10
N ALA A 58 7.71 6.31 -11.27
CA ALA A 58 8.40 6.36 -12.55
C ALA A 58 8.70 4.97 -13.13
N GLU A 59 8.99 3.99 -12.26
CA GLU A 59 9.25 2.59 -12.63
C GLU A 59 7.96 1.77 -12.80
N GLY A 60 6.78 2.33 -12.50
CA GLY A 60 5.50 1.60 -12.54
C GLY A 60 5.35 0.54 -11.44
N ARG A 61 6.11 0.65 -10.35
CA ARG A 61 6.19 -0.33 -9.25
C ARG A 61 5.40 0.06 -8.01
N LEU A 62 4.63 1.14 -8.06
CA LEU A 62 3.90 1.65 -6.90
C LEU A 62 2.95 0.62 -6.29
N SER A 63 2.26 -0.17 -7.12
CA SER A 63 1.39 -1.27 -6.66
C SER A 63 2.17 -2.37 -5.93
N GLU A 64 3.40 -2.68 -6.34
CA GLU A 64 4.26 -3.64 -5.64
C GLU A 64 4.65 -3.11 -4.26
N VAL A 65 5.06 -1.83 -4.18
CA VAL A 65 5.43 -1.18 -2.91
C VAL A 65 4.27 -1.19 -1.93
N ILE A 66 3.05 -0.89 -2.39
CA ILE A 66 1.83 -0.98 -1.56
C ILE A 66 1.63 -2.41 -1.05
N LYS A 67 1.77 -3.41 -1.93
CA LYS A 67 1.61 -4.83 -1.59
C LYS A 67 2.63 -5.26 -0.54
N GLU A 68 3.91 -4.91 -0.71
CA GLU A 68 4.98 -5.21 0.25
C GLU A 68 4.69 -4.58 1.61
N TYR A 69 4.22 -3.34 1.64
CA TYR A 69 3.82 -2.69 2.89
C TYR A 69 2.66 -3.43 3.58
N VAL A 70 1.62 -3.80 2.83
CA VAL A 70 0.47 -4.54 3.38
C VAL A 70 0.92 -5.89 3.94
N VAL A 71 1.71 -6.65 3.19
CA VAL A 71 2.25 -7.94 3.64
C VAL A 71 3.10 -7.76 4.89
N LYS A 72 4.00 -6.77 4.91
CA LYS A 72 4.84 -6.48 6.08
C LYS A 72 4.00 -6.13 7.30
N ARG A 73 2.92 -5.36 7.14
CA ARG A 73 2.04 -4.98 8.26
C ARG A 73 1.24 -6.16 8.79
N LEU A 74 0.72 -7.01 7.91
CA LEU A 74 0.00 -8.24 8.31
C LEU A 74 0.93 -9.22 9.03
N THR A 75 2.13 -9.46 8.48
CA THR A 75 3.13 -10.37 9.08
C THR A 75 3.73 -9.80 10.37
N SER A 76 3.88 -8.49 10.50
CA SER A 76 4.35 -7.86 11.75
C SER A 76 3.31 -7.91 12.87
N THR A 77 2.02 -8.03 12.54
CA THR A 77 0.97 -8.24 13.54
C THR A 77 0.95 -9.69 14.07
N GLU A 78 1.46 -10.67 13.32
CA GLU A 78 1.54 -12.07 13.75
C GLU A 78 2.79 -12.41 14.60
N GLY A 79 3.68 -11.45 14.85
CA GLY A 79 4.92 -11.65 15.62
C GLY A 79 5.02 -10.89 16.94
N ALA A 80 3.93 -10.28 17.40
CA ALA A 80 3.87 -9.53 18.65
C ALA A 80 3.01 -10.28 19.68
N GLU A 81 3.52 -11.42 20.16
CA GLU A 81 3.09 -12.07 21.41
C GLU A 81 4.27 -12.17 22.39
#